data_AF-A0A453LIP7-F1
#
_entry.id   AF-A0A453LIP7-F1
#
_cell.length_a   1.000
_cell.length_b   1.000
_cell.length_c   1.000
_cell.angle_alpha   90.00
_cell.angle_beta   90.00
_cell.angle_gamma   90.00
#
_symmetry.space_group_name_H-M   'P 1'
#
loop_
_entity.id
_entity.type
_entity.pdbx_description
1 polymer ?
#
loop_
_entity_poly.entity_id
_entity_poly.type
_entity_poly.pdbx_seq_one_letter_code
_entity_poly.pdbx_strand_id
1 'polypeptide(L)'
;MIDQQFYQYKMNAYREELKVIGVRFEFGEASAYIGRQLMSMAASNMLTRQHVYELLRLIRFLQQKVLSPSELVNSVKDGRWMKSILGYMSPSCCIIYDSDWAVASCISTQPFLDVGFYGESILDYKQELKLLGVQVGFENSENTCKLIIDNFKFSSSSITSDATALILKCIRYASPCDDFLRKLRDLKWLKTNVGFRAPSESFLLDPEWECLVKVFNGVPVVDSGFYGSKISPYKEELKKTGLIAGFDQASKAIANIFKQMVLNSSLTKASVLALLACYRKLRTHDPIPVDLFNCMRSEKWLCTSLGFRLPSEAILFDEGWQSLSPIASLPFINDGDSNGGLGKEMHGYKAELKDLGVTTEVKAHGARFVINGLNIPADPAAISAATVLSLLGCVKSWLACAATFPKEFMEEITSCKWLKTTLGYQSPDGCILFDPKQSSICITDGPFIDESFYGSEIASFKDALAAIRVTVDVRCGHGLFAQHLRSHKEIATISRIYLYLKECSWEPEKKNKEGTGWIWIPNERGSGEWVSPLICVLHDQNNLFSQQLHVLGRYYDDRKLLHFFSSAFGVRHGPGAEDHCKLWSAWESSGSEISVTNCSAFWQFIARN
;
A
#
# COMPACT_ATOMS: atom_id res chain seq x y z
N MET A 1 77.27 12.03 -45.63
CA MET A 1 77.34 11.93 -47.11
C MET A 1 78.75 11.55 -47.48
N ILE A 2 78.94 10.65 -48.45
CA ILE A 2 80.26 10.38 -49.01
C ILE A 2 80.59 11.54 -49.96
N ASP A 3 81.72 12.18 -49.76
CA ASP A 3 82.23 13.21 -50.65
C ASP A 3 82.71 12.58 -51.96
N GLN A 4 81.84 12.59 -52.96
CA GLN A 4 82.15 12.01 -54.27
C GLN A 4 83.30 12.74 -54.97
N GLN A 5 83.49 14.05 -54.72
CA GLN A 5 84.59 14.80 -55.31
C GLN A 5 85.94 14.38 -54.72
N PHE A 6 86.00 14.20 -53.40
CA PHE A 6 87.19 13.66 -52.73
C PHE A 6 87.61 12.31 -53.32
N TYR A 7 86.64 11.44 -53.64
CA TYR A 7 86.90 10.13 -54.25
C TYR A 7 86.87 10.13 -55.79
N GLN A 8 86.91 11.29 -56.45
CA GLN A 8 86.88 11.42 -57.92
C GLN A 8 85.74 10.62 -58.59
N TYR A 9 84.58 10.52 -57.92
CA TYR A 9 83.40 9.76 -58.35
C TYR A 9 83.63 8.25 -58.54
N LYS A 10 84.78 7.71 -58.12
CA LYS A 10 85.13 6.29 -58.25
C LYS A 10 84.34 5.38 -57.31
N MET A 11 83.75 5.93 -56.25
CA MET A 11 82.95 5.16 -55.29
C MET A 11 81.71 4.52 -55.92
N ASN A 12 81.18 5.08 -57.01
CA ASN A 12 80.05 4.48 -57.72
C ASN A 12 80.38 3.11 -58.36
N ALA A 13 81.66 2.84 -58.66
CA ALA A 13 82.08 1.55 -59.21
C ALA A 13 82.00 0.40 -58.18
N TYR A 14 81.99 0.73 -56.89
CA TYR A 14 81.93 -0.22 -55.77
C TYR A 14 80.53 -0.25 -55.13
N ARG A 15 79.48 0.09 -55.89
CA ARG A 15 78.13 0.28 -55.35
C ARG A 15 77.63 -0.94 -54.59
N GLU A 16 77.84 -2.14 -55.13
CA GLU A 16 77.33 -3.37 -54.52
C GLU A 16 78.12 -3.76 -53.26
N GLU A 17 79.44 -3.56 -53.25
CA GLU A 17 80.29 -3.76 -52.08
C GLU A 17 79.99 -2.74 -50.97
N LEU A 18 79.77 -1.48 -51.36
CA LEU A 18 79.41 -0.41 -50.44
C LEU A 18 78.01 -0.63 -49.84
N LYS A 19 77.06 -1.19 -50.60
CA LYS A 19 75.75 -1.61 -50.06
C LYS A 19 75.90 -2.70 -48.99
N VAL A 20 76.79 -3.69 -49.20
CA VAL A 20 77.04 -4.78 -48.24
C VAL A 20 77.51 -4.24 -46.88
N ILE A 21 78.31 -3.18 -46.87
CA ILE A 21 78.78 -2.53 -45.63
C ILE A 21 77.82 -1.44 -45.10
N GLY A 22 76.62 -1.31 -45.68
CA GLY A 22 75.55 -0.44 -45.19
C GLY A 22 75.51 0.98 -45.78
N VAL A 23 76.26 1.26 -46.84
CA VAL A 23 76.16 2.54 -47.57
C VAL A 23 74.86 2.54 -48.38
N ARG A 24 74.08 3.61 -48.18
CA ARG A 24 72.78 3.79 -48.85
C ARG A 24 72.97 4.56 -50.14
N PHE A 25 72.35 4.07 -51.21
CA PHE A 25 72.46 4.66 -52.55
C PHE A 25 71.13 5.19 -53.07
N GLU A 26 70.02 4.67 -52.54
CA GLU A 26 68.69 5.05 -53.00
C GLU A 26 68.09 6.17 -52.15
N PHE A 27 67.35 7.05 -52.81
CA PHE A 27 66.71 8.18 -52.16
C PHE A 27 65.73 7.74 -51.06
N GLY A 28 65.01 6.63 -51.27
CA GLY A 28 64.11 6.05 -50.26
C GLY A 28 64.86 5.56 -49.01
N GLU A 29 65.98 4.87 -49.19
CA GLU A 29 66.83 4.40 -48.09
C GLU A 29 67.41 5.55 -47.26
N ALA A 30 67.87 6.61 -47.95
CA ALA A 30 68.36 7.83 -47.30
C ALA A 30 67.24 8.54 -46.52
N SER A 31 66.04 8.64 -47.10
CA SER A 31 64.86 9.22 -46.47
C SER A 31 64.44 8.46 -45.20
N ALA A 32 64.34 7.13 -45.28
CA ALA A 32 64.00 6.31 -44.13
C ALA A 32 65.08 6.37 -43.02
N TYR A 33 66.35 6.53 -43.39
CA TYR A 33 67.41 6.73 -42.40
C TYR A 33 67.30 8.06 -41.67
N ILE A 34 67.07 9.16 -42.40
CA ILE A 34 66.89 10.49 -41.81
C ILE A 34 65.76 10.42 -40.79
N GLY A 35 64.62 9.83 -41.14
CA GLY A 35 63.52 9.69 -40.19
C GLY A 35 63.86 8.81 -38.99
N ARG A 36 64.54 7.67 -39.16
CA ARG A 36 65.02 6.86 -38.01
C ARG A 36 65.96 7.64 -37.09
N GLN A 37 66.84 8.48 -37.63
CA GLN A 37 67.71 9.34 -36.82
C GLN A 37 66.91 10.38 -36.05
N LEU A 38 65.93 11.02 -36.68
CA LEU A 38 65.00 11.94 -35.99
C LEU A 38 64.24 11.22 -34.87
N MET A 39 63.80 9.97 -35.08
CA MET A 39 63.14 9.19 -34.04
C MET A 39 64.08 8.81 -32.89
N SER A 40 65.35 8.51 -33.18
CA SER A 40 66.37 8.30 -32.15
C SER A 40 66.60 9.57 -31.32
N MET A 41 66.63 10.74 -31.96
CA MET A 41 66.76 12.04 -31.26
C MET A 41 65.51 12.34 -30.42
N ALA A 42 64.32 11.99 -30.90
CA ALA A 42 63.09 12.13 -30.14
C ALA A 42 63.11 11.26 -28.87
N ALA A 43 63.55 9.99 -28.99
CA ALA A 43 63.67 9.08 -27.86
C ALA A 43 64.69 9.53 -26.80
N SER A 44 65.70 10.32 -27.18
CA SER A 44 66.69 10.90 -26.27
C SER A 44 66.37 12.35 -25.82
N ASN A 45 65.17 12.86 -26.12
CA ASN A 45 64.76 14.26 -25.85
C ASN A 45 65.66 15.33 -26.50
N MET A 46 66.39 14.98 -27.56
CA MET A 46 67.28 15.90 -28.31
C MET A 46 66.58 16.55 -29.51
N LEU A 47 65.38 16.10 -29.87
CA LEU A 47 64.63 16.66 -30.99
C LEU A 47 64.09 18.06 -30.63
N THR A 48 64.66 19.08 -31.26
CA THR A 48 64.24 20.49 -31.06
C THR A 48 63.18 20.95 -32.06
N ARG A 49 62.53 22.09 -31.78
CA ARG A 49 61.63 22.80 -32.70
C ARG A 49 62.25 22.97 -34.10
N GLN A 50 63.54 23.32 -34.18
CA GLN A 50 64.22 23.59 -35.44
C GLN A 50 64.27 22.33 -36.34
N HIS A 51 64.56 21.17 -35.76
CA HIS A 51 64.55 19.89 -36.48
C HIS A 51 63.17 19.57 -37.08
N VAL A 52 62.08 19.92 -36.37
CA VAL A 52 60.71 19.74 -36.89
C VAL A 52 60.46 20.63 -38.10
N TYR A 53 60.89 21.90 -38.07
CA TYR A 53 60.78 22.78 -39.24
C TYR A 53 61.62 22.28 -40.43
N GLU A 54 62.80 21.72 -40.17
CA GLU A 54 63.65 21.13 -41.21
C GLU A 54 62.99 19.89 -41.83
N LEU A 55 62.37 19.03 -41.02
CA LEU A 55 61.57 17.91 -41.50
C LEU A 55 60.41 18.38 -42.40
N LEU A 56 59.65 19.38 -41.97
CA LEU A 56 58.52 19.90 -42.74
C LEU A 56 58.98 20.57 -44.05
N ARG A 57 60.09 21.33 -44.02
CA ARG A 57 60.72 21.89 -45.23
C ARG A 57 61.21 20.82 -46.17
N LEU A 58 61.78 19.73 -45.65
CA LEU A 58 62.21 18.59 -46.45
C LEU A 58 60.99 17.95 -47.14
N ILE A 59 59.91 17.65 -46.41
CA ILE A 59 58.68 17.10 -47.01
C ILE A 59 58.15 18.02 -48.11
N ARG A 60 58.04 19.33 -47.86
CA ARG A 60 57.64 20.34 -48.85
C ARG A 60 58.52 20.30 -50.10
N PHE A 61 59.84 20.28 -49.91
CA PHE A 61 60.81 20.23 -51.00
C PHE A 61 60.66 18.97 -51.84
N LEU A 62 60.46 17.82 -51.21
CA LEU A 62 60.24 16.55 -51.92
C LEU A 62 58.97 16.59 -52.77
N GLN A 63 57.88 17.12 -52.23
CA GLN A 63 56.64 17.31 -52.99
C GLN A 63 56.84 18.26 -54.18
N GLN A 64 57.53 19.39 -54.00
CA GLN A 64 57.82 20.35 -55.07
C GLN A 64 58.70 19.76 -56.18
N LYS A 65 59.58 18.81 -55.85
CA LYS A 65 60.44 18.09 -56.80
C LYS A 65 59.78 16.83 -57.38
N VAL A 66 58.50 16.58 -57.10
CA VAL A 66 57.75 15.40 -57.55
C VAL A 66 58.39 14.08 -57.07
N LEU A 67 59.10 14.12 -55.93
CA LEU A 67 59.64 12.94 -55.26
C LEU A 67 58.66 12.48 -54.17
N SER A 68 58.54 11.16 -53.99
CA SER A 68 57.65 10.61 -52.95
C SER A 68 58.22 10.84 -51.55
N PRO A 69 57.49 11.51 -50.63
CA PRO A 69 57.89 11.63 -49.23
C PRO A 69 57.52 10.38 -48.39
N SER A 70 56.95 9.32 -49.00
CA SER A 70 56.36 8.18 -48.28
C SER A 70 57.32 7.47 -47.33
N GLU A 71 58.56 7.20 -47.75
CA GLU A 71 59.57 6.54 -46.92
C GLU A 71 59.94 7.38 -45.69
N LEU A 72 60.09 8.69 -45.87
CA LEU A 72 60.37 9.62 -44.79
C LEU A 72 59.17 9.68 -43.82
N VAL A 73 57.96 9.90 -44.34
CA VAL A 73 56.73 9.98 -43.55
C VAL A 73 56.50 8.70 -42.77
N ASN A 74 56.58 7.53 -43.40
CA ASN A 74 56.40 6.24 -42.74
C ASN A 74 57.43 5.99 -41.64
N SER A 75 58.65 6.52 -41.77
CA SER A 75 59.68 6.38 -40.75
C SER A 75 59.50 7.28 -39.52
N VAL A 76 58.61 8.28 -39.57
CA VAL A 76 58.40 9.24 -38.47
C VAL A 76 56.96 9.34 -37.96
N LYS A 77 55.95 8.98 -38.75
CA LYS A 77 54.52 9.20 -38.45
C LYS A 77 54.01 8.48 -37.19
N ASP A 78 54.66 7.37 -36.82
CA ASP A 78 54.27 6.55 -35.67
C ASP A 78 55.08 6.88 -34.40
N GLY A 79 56.11 7.74 -34.51
CA GLY A 79 56.95 8.11 -33.38
C GLY A 79 56.31 9.16 -32.48
N ARG A 80 56.57 9.10 -31.17
CA ARG A 80 56.12 10.09 -30.19
C ARG A 80 57.06 11.28 -30.11
N TRP A 81 56.91 12.24 -31.01
CA TRP A 81 57.81 13.39 -31.11
C TRP A 81 57.10 14.73 -31.36
N MET A 82 55.84 14.71 -31.76
CA MET A 82 55.08 15.93 -32.01
C MET A 82 54.52 16.47 -30.70
N LYS A 83 54.76 17.75 -30.41
CA LYS A 83 54.32 18.39 -29.17
C LYS A 83 52.91 18.94 -29.30
N SER A 84 52.01 18.48 -28.45
CA SER A 84 50.68 19.04 -28.25
C SER A 84 50.57 19.71 -26.88
N ILE A 85 49.44 20.36 -26.63
CA ILE A 85 49.11 20.88 -25.29
C ILE A 85 49.01 19.80 -24.21
N LEU A 86 48.92 18.52 -24.60
CA LEU A 86 48.91 17.36 -23.69
C LEU A 86 50.27 16.67 -23.57
N GLY A 87 51.30 17.16 -24.25
CA GLY A 87 52.65 16.58 -24.25
C GLY A 87 53.08 16.02 -25.61
N TYR A 88 54.11 15.18 -25.61
CA TYR A 88 54.66 14.58 -26.84
C TYR A 88 53.89 13.33 -27.26
N MET A 89 53.49 13.27 -28.53
CA MET A 89 52.70 12.18 -29.09
C MET A 89 53.00 11.95 -30.57
N SER A 90 52.37 10.94 -31.17
CA SER A 90 52.45 10.73 -32.61
C SER A 90 51.73 11.86 -33.36
N PRO A 91 52.22 12.25 -34.55
CA PRO A 91 51.51 13.18 -35.42
C PRO A 91 50.03 12.83 -35.62
N SER A 92 49.71 11.53 -35.77
CA SER A 92 48.34 11.01 -35.91
C SER A 92 47.40 11.29 -34.74
N CYS A 93 47.94 11.59 -33.56
CA CYS A 93 47.16 11.93 -32.38
C CYS A 93 47.15 13.44 -32.11
N CYS A 94 47.69 14.27 -33.00
CA CYS A 94 47.72 15.72 -32.84
C CYS A 94 46.72 16.41 -33.77
N ILE A 95 46.12 17.50 -33.30
CA ILE A 95 45.06 18.22 -34.00
C ILE A 95 45.49 19.66 -34.26
N ILE A 96 45.29 20.17 -35.47
CA ILE A 96 45.36 21.61 -35.73
C ILE A 96 44.02 22.21 -35.32
N TYR A 97 44.05 23.15 -34.38
CA TYR A 97 42.83 23.82 -33.92
C TYR A 97 42.14 24.58 -35.07
N ASP A 98 40.83 24.42 -35.15
CA ASP A 98 39.92 25.25 -35.93
C ASP A 98 38.60 25.44 -35.15
N SER A 99 37.73 26.32 -35.64
CA SER A 99 36.46 26.64 -34.96
C SER A 99 35.48 25.47 -34.87
N ASP A 100 35.63 24.45 -35.72
CA ASP A 100 34.70 23.32 -35.74
C ASP A 100 34.93 22.38 -34.54
N TRP A 101 36.12 22.43 -33.94
CA TRP A 101 36.45 21.75 -32.68
C TRP A 101 35.87 22.42 -31.42
N ALA A 102 35.19 23.57 -31.54
CA ALA A 102 34.64 24.29 -30.38
C ALA A 102 33.71 23.43 -29.52
N VAL A 103 32.81 22.66 -30.16
CA VAL A 103 31.87 21.78 -29.46
C VAL A 103 32.58 20.59 -28.80
N ALA A 104 33.55 19.99 -29.48
CA ALA A 104 34.36 18.90 -28.92
C ALA A 104 35.16 19.37 -27.70
N SER A 105 35.68 20.59 -27.75
CA SER A 105 36.43 21.21 -26.64
C SER A 105 35.58 21.43 -25.39
N CYS A 106 34.24 21.45 -25.51
CA CYS A 106 33.34 21.50 -24.35
C CYS A 106 33.30 20.19 -23.55
N ILE A 107 33.60 19.04 -24.19
CA ILE A 107 33.43 17.69 -23.60
C ILE A 107 34.73 16.88 -23.54
N SER A 108 35.84 17.42 -24.02
CA SER A 108 37.11 16.72 -24.11
C SER A 108 38.28 17.68 -24.22
N THR A 109 39.44 17.28 -23.68
CA THR A 109 40.67 18.09 -23.80
C THR A 109 41.45 17.61 -25.00
N GLN A 110 41.32 18.28 -26.13
CA GLN A 110 41.92 17.80 -27.38
C GLN A 110 43.44 18.01 -27.41
N PRO A 111 44.22 17.07 -27.98
CA PRO A 111 45.65 17.22 -28.19
C PRO A 111 45.99 18.21 -29.31
N PHE A 112 45.62 19.48 -29.13
CA PHE A 112 45.94 20.53 -30.08
C PHE A 112 47.45 20.74 -30.18
N LEU A 113 47.94 20.93 -31.41
CA LEU A 113 49.33 21.26 -31.69
C LEU A 113 49.76 22.46 -30.85
N ASP A 114 50.90 22.35 -30.16
CA ASP A 114 51.40 23.40 -29.28
C ASP A 114 52.00 24.55 -30.11
N VAL A 115 51.13 25.42 -30.62
CA VAL A 115 51.52 26.62 -31.39
C VAL A 115 52.35 27.57 -30.52
N GLY A 116 52.16 27.59 -29.20
CA GLY A 116 53.01 28.35 -28.28
C GLY A 116 54.47 27.90 -28.32
N PHE A 117 54.71 26.59 -28.40
CA PHE A 117 56.04 26.02 -28.57
C PHE A 117 56.59 26.17 -29.99
N TYR A 118 55.80 25.82 -31.01
CA TYR A 118 56.26 25.81 -32.41
C TYR A 118 56.22 27.18 -33.09
N GLY A 119 55.50 28.17 -32.55
CA GLY A 119 55.21 29.46 -33.18
C GLY A 119 54.16 29.38 -34.30
N GLU A 120 53.49 30.50 -34.59
CA GLU A 120 52.42 30.62 -35.60
C GLU A 120 52.81 30.12 -37.00
N SER A 121 54.09 30.25 -37.38
CA SER A 121 54.60 29.81 -38.69
C SER A 121 54.51 28.29 -38.91
N ILE A 122 54.19 27.50 -37.89
CA ILE A 122 53.93 26.06 -38.05
C ILE A 122 52.67 25.80 -38.86
N LEU A 123 51.70 26.73 -38.79
CA LEU A 123 50.42 26.63 -39.49
C LEU A 123 50.57 26.85 -41.01
N ASP A 124 51.69 27.42 -41.46
CA ASP A 124 52.02 27.51 -42.89
C ASP A 124 52.33 26.13 -43.50
N TYR A 125 52.59 25.11 -42.67
CA TYR A 125 52.91 23.74 -43.09
C TYR A 125 51.73 22.76 -42.95
N LYS A 126 50.49 23.24 -43.02
CA LYS A 126 49.26 22.42 -42.90
C LYS A 126 49.25 21.19 -43.80
N GLN A 127 49.73 21.29 -45.03
CA GLN A 127 49.73 20.16 -45.98
C GLN A 127 50.75 19.09 -45.58
N GLU A 128 51.94 19.50 -45.13
CA GLU A 128 52.99 18.59 -44.68
C GLU A 128 52.63 17.93 -43.35
N LEU A 129 51.99 18.68 -42.44
CA LEU A 129 51.45 18.15 -41.20
C LEU A 129 50.35 17.12 -41.47
N LYS A 130 49.44 17.40 -42.42
CA LYS A 130 48.42 16.44 -42.86
C LYS A 130 49.04 15.16 -43.42
N LEU A 131 50.13 15.25 -44.20
CA LEU A 131 50.87 14.07 -44.69
C LEU A 131 51.48 13.24 -43.56
N LEU A 132 51.95 13.89 -42.50
CA LEU A 132 52.48 13.20 -41.31
C LEU A 132 51.40 12.51 -40.49
N GLY A 133 50.11 12.81 -40.75
CA GLY A 133 48.96 12.24 -40.06
C GLY A 133 48.27 13.21 -39.10
N VAL A 134 48.76 14.44 -38.96
CA VAL A 134 48.10 15.45 -38.10
C VAL A 134 46.70 15.73 -38.61
N GLN A 135 45.73 15.70 -37.71
CA GLN A 135 44.34 15.94 -38.08
C GLN A 135 44.12 17.43 -38.36
N VAL A 136 43.58 17.71 -39.55
CA VAL A 136 43.24 19.05 -40.02
C VAL A 136 41.77 19.06 -40.38
N GLY A 137 40.98 19.92 -39.74
CA GLY A 137 39.52 19.92 -39.88
C GLY A 137 38.83 19.01 -38.88
N PHE A 138 37.57 19.33 -38.59
CA PHE A 138 36.66 18.44 -37.88
C PHE A 138 35.90 17.55 -38.87
N GLU A 139 36.33 16.30 -39.01
CA GLU A 139 35.61 15.30 -39.80
C GLU A 139 34.81 14.38 -38.86
N ASN A 140 33.54 14.12 -39.16
CA ASN A 140 32.72 13.16 -38.40
C ASN A 140 33.14 11.71 -38.73
N SER A 141 34.34 11.32 -38.32
CA SER A 141 34.92 9.99 -38.55
C SER A 141 35.06 9.20 -37.25
N GLU A 142 35.28 7.89 -37.37
CA GLU A 142 35.56 6.99 -36.25
C GLU A 142 36.80 7.45 -35.45
N ASN A 143 37.86 7.89 -36.14
CA ASN A 143 39.09 8.37 -35.51
C ASN A 143 38.86 9.64 -34.67
N THR A 144 38.08 10.59 -35.18
CA THR A 144 37.70 11.81 -34.44
C THR A 144 36.92 11.45 -33.18
N CYS A 145 35.95 10.54 -33.28
CA CYS A 145 35.16 10.10 -32.14
C CYS A 145 36.03 9.39 -31.08
N LYS A 146 36.99 8.56 -31.52
CA LYS A 146 37.94 7.90 -30.63
C LYS A 146 38.83 8.89 -29.88
N LEU A 147 39.37 9.90 -30.56
CA LEU A 147 40.16 10.96 -29.94
C LEU A 147 39.36 11.74 -28.87
N ILE A 148 38.07 12.03 -29.14
CA ILE A 148 37.17 12.67 -28.18
C ILE A 148 36.93 11.79 -26.96
N ILE A 149 36.67 10.49 -27.16
CA ILE A 149 36.43 9.53 -26.07
C ILE A 149 37.67 9.35 -25.19
N ASP A 150 38.85 9.16 -25.81
CA ASP A 150 40.10 8.92 -25.10
C ASP A 150 40.50 10.12 -24.21
N ASN A 151 40.17 11.33 -24.66
CA ASN A 151 40.43 12.58 -23.94
C ASN A 151 39.17 13.20 -23.32
N PHE A 152 38.12 12.40 -23.09
CA PHE A 152 36.85 12.87 -22.58
C PHE A 152 37.02 13.53 -21.21
N LYS A 153 36.43 14.71 -21.04
CA LYS A 153 36.45 15.49 -19.81
C LYS A 153 35.06 16.05 -19.57
N PHE A 154 34.41 15.54 -18.54
CA PHE A 154 33.09 16.00 -18.16
C PHE A 154 33.15 17.29 -17.34
N SER A 155 32.34 18.27 -17.72
CA SER A 155 32.07 19.50 -16.98
C SER A 155 30.59 19.85 -17.11
N SER A 156 29.85 19.87 -16.01
CA SER A 156 28.40 20.13 -16.03
C SER A 156 28.04 21.53 -16.53
N SER A 157 28.93 22.51 -16.39
CA SER A 157 28.71 23.89 -16.88
C SER A 157 28.93 24.04 -18.39
N SER A 158 29.56 23.05 -19.04
CA SER A 158 29.97 23.13 -20.43
C SER A 158 29.05 22.38 -21.39
N ILE A 159 28.05 21.67 -20.86
CA ILE A 159 27.20 20.79 -21.67
C ILE A 159 26.08 21.59 -22.35
N THR A 160 26.19 21.67 -23.67
CA THR A 160 25.19 22.23 -24.57
C THR A 160 24.42 21.12 -25.28
N SER A 161 23.37 21.49 -26.02
CA SER A 161 22.65 20.54 -26.88
C SER A 161 23.54 19.98 -28.00
N ASP A 162 24.45 20.77 -28.55
CA ASP A 162 25.43 20.34 -29.56
C ASP A 162 26.48 19.38 -28.96
N ALA A 163 26.97 19.67 -27.76
CA ALA A 163 27.88 18.80 -27.02
C ALA A 163 27.24 17.43 -26.75
N THR A 164 25.97 17.42 -26.36
CA THR A 164 25.20 16.19 -26.13
C THR A 164 25.06 15.39 -27.44
N ALA A 165 24.71 16.04 -28.54
CA ALA A 165 24.62 15.40 -29.84
C ALA A 165 25.98 14.82 -30.28
N LEU A 166 27.09 15.49 -29.96
CA LEU A 166 28.44 15.00 -30.24
C LEU A 166 28.79 13.76 -29.39
N ILE A 167 28.43 13.72 -28.10
CA ILE A 167 28.56 12.52 -27.26
C ILE A 167 27.83 11.33 -27.92
N LEU A 168 26.59 11.55 -28.37
CA LEU A 168 25.78 10.51 -29.03
C LEU A 168 26.37 10.08 -30.37
N LYS A 169 26.93 11.00 -31.17
CA LYS A 169 27.70 10.66 -32.38
C LYS A 169 28.90 9.78 -32.04
N CYS A 170 29.63 10.09 -30.97
CA CYS A 170 30.76 9.28 -30.55
C CYS A 170 30.32 7.85 -30.19
N ILE A 171 29.18 7.68 -29.52
CA ILE A 171 28.60 6.36 -29.21
C ILE A 171 28.22 5.59 -30.48
N ARG A 172 27.75 6.29 -31.53
CA ARG A 172 27.36 5.68 -32.81
C ARG A 172 28.57 5.20 -33.61
N TYR A 173 29.61 6.02 -33.71
CA TYR A 173 30.70 5.81 -34.68
C TYR A 173 31.98 5.26 -34.06
N ALA A 174 32.23 5.44 -32.76
CA ALA A 174 33.40 4.85 -32.13
C ALA A 174 33.13 3.40 -31.73
N SER A 175 33.99 2.49 -32.16
CA SER A 175 33.98 1.10 -31.71
C SER A 175 35.39 0.68 -31.26
N PRO A 176 35.55 0.05 -30.07
CA PRO A 176 34.54 -0.23 -29.04
C PRO A 176 34.21 0.99 -28.15
N CYS A 177 33.01 1.01 -27.57
CA CYS A 177 32.49 2.16 -26.80
C CYS A 177 32.06 1.82 -25.35
N ASP A 178 32.29 0.59 -24.88
CA ASP A 178 31.72 0.10 -23.61
C ASP A 178 32.24 0.87 -22.38
N ASP A 179 33.55 1.14 -22.32
CA ASP A 179 34.13 1.93 -21.23
C ASP A 179 33.59 3.36 -21.19
N PHE A 180 33.31 3.93 -22.36
CA PHE A 180 32.72 5.26 -22.46
C PHE A 180 31.26 5.27 -21.98
N LEU A 181 30.46 4.27 -22.39
CA LEU A 181 29.09 4.11 -21.92
C LEU A 181 29.02 3.91 -20.40
N ARG A 182 29.95 3.14 -19.83
CA ARG A 182 30.05 2.97 -18.37
C ARG A 182 30.37 4.28 -17.67
N LYS A 183 31.30 5.09 -18.20
CA LYS A 183 31.59 6.43 -17.67
C LYS A 183 30.37 7.36 -17.72
N LEU A 184 29.59 7.31 -18.81
CA LEU A 184 28.44 8.21 -19.01
C LEU A 184 27.20 7.84 -18.18
N ARG A 185 27.06 6.59 -17.74
CA ARG A 185 25.85 6.08 -17.11
C ARG A 185 25.44 6.86 -15.84
N ASP A 186 26.42 7.21 -15.01
CA ASP A 186 26.17 7.84 -13.71
C ASP A 186 26.45 9.36 -13.73
N LEU A 187 26.99 9.88 -14.83
CA LEU A 187 27.25 11.31 -14.98
C LEU A 187 25.95 12.07 -15.27
N LYS A 188 25.79 13.23 -14.62
CA LYS A 188 24.63 14.12 -14.81
C LYS A 188 24.80 14.99 -16.05
N TRP A 189 24.78 14.39 -17.23
CA TRP A 189 25.00 15.07 -18.51
C TRP A 189 23.72 15.30 -19.33
N LEU A 190 22.62 14.60 -19.00
CA LEU A 190 21.38 14.71 -19.77
C LEU A 190 20.46 15.78 -19.18
N LYS A 191 20.08 16.78 -19.98
CA LYS A 191 19.16 17.84 -19.58
C LYS A 191 17.73 17.32 -19.54
N THR A 192 17.08 17.51 -18.40
CA THR A 192 15.68 17.17 -18.15
C THR A 192 14.90 18.41 -17.71
N ASN A 193 13.58 18.28 -17.63
CA ASN A 193 12.68 19.26 -17.02
C ASN A 193 13.06 19.64 -15.57
N VAL A 194 13.81 18.79 -14.85
CA VAL A 194 14.26 19.00 -13.46
C VAL A 194 15.78 19.20 -13.34
N GLY A 195 16.41 19.71 -14.40
CA GLY A 195 17.84 19.99 -14.47
C GLY A 195 18.65 18.85 -15.11
N PHE A 196 19.96 18.85 -14.91
CA PHE A 196 20.83 17.80 -15.45
C PHE A 196 20.81 16.55 -14.58
N ARG A 197 20.58 15.39 -15.20
CA ARG A 197 20.43 14.09 -14.53
C ARG A 197 21.21 13.00 -15.25
N ALA A 198 21.43 11.89 -14.53
CA ALA A 198 22.01 10.69 -15.11
C ALA A 198 21.01 10.05 -16.07
N PRO A 199 21.45 9.43 -17.19
CA PRO A 199 20.54 8.74 -18.09
C PRO A 199 19.70 7.67 -17.40
N SER A 200 20.28 6.91 -16.47
CA SER A 200 19.60 5.84 -15.70
C SER A 200 18.44 6.32 -14.82
N GLU A 201 18.40 7.62 -14.49
CA GLU A 201 17.32 8.27 -13.73
C GLU A 201 16.34 9.04 -14.63
N SER A 202 16.59 9.07 -15.94
CA SER A 202 15.89 9.94 -16.88
C SER A 202 14.97 9.15 -17.81
N PHE A 203 13.89 9.79 -18.23
CA PHE A 203 12.85 9.19 -19.07
C PHE A 203 12.81 9.87 -20.43
N LEU A 204 12.79 9.07 -21.49
CA LEU A 204 12.46 9.56 -22.83
C LEU A 204 10.94 9.59 -22.99
N LEU A 205 10.35 10.76 -23.19
CA LEU A 205 8.90 10.88 -23.33
C LEU A 205 8.39 10.06 -24.54
N ASP A 206 7.47 9.14 -24.29
CA ASP A 206 6.75 8.39 -25.31
C ASP A 206 5.23 8.60 -25.13
N PRO A 207 4.47 8.97 -26.18
CA PRO A 207 3.03 9.18 -26.08
C PRO A 207 2.23 7.98 -25.55
N GLU A 208 2.73 6.76 -25.79
CA GLU A 208 2.08 5.52 -25.38
C GLU A 208 1.90 5.46 -23.85
N TRP A 209 2.98 5.79 -23.12
CA TRP A 209 3.02 5.70 -21.67
C TRP A 209 3.32 7.03 -20.97
N GLU A 210 3.11 8.14 -21.65
CA GLU A 210 3.25 9.50 -21.13
C GLU A 210 2.54 9.71 -19.78
N CYS A 211 1.41 9.03 -19.57
CA CYS A 211 0.68 9.10 -18.31
C CYS A 211 1.52 8.65 -17.09
N LEU A 212 2.47 7.71 -17.25
CA LEU A 212 3.35 7.23 -16.17
C LEU A 212 4.29 8.33 -15.65
N VAL A 213 4.88 9.11 -16.56
CA VAL A 213 5.84 10.16 -16.18
C VAL A 213 5.17 11.44 -15.68
N LYS A 214 3.88 11.63 -15.99
CA LYS A 214 3.06 12.75 -15.49
C LYS A 214 2.44 12.50 -14.12
N VAL A 215 2.57 11.29 -13.56
CA VAL A 215 2.01 10.94 -12.26
C VAL A 215 2.59 11.80 -11.12
N PHE A 216 3.90 11.96 -11.13
CA PHE A 216 4.63 12.63 -10.06
C PHE A 216 5.29 13.91 -10.58
N ASN A 217 5.13 14.99 -9.82
CA ASN A 217 5.94 16.18 -10.07
C ASN A 217 7.41 15.84 -9.76
N GLY A 218 8.29 16.19 -10.68
CA GLY A 218 9.73 15.98 -10.51
C GLY A 218 10.32 14.74 -11.18
N VAL A 219 9.52 13.96 -11.92
CA VAL A 219 10.06 12.87 -12.77
C VAL A 219 10.97 13.48 -13.85
N PRO A 220 12.23 13.03 -13.96
CA PRO A 220 13.17 13.61 -14.92
C PRO A 220 12.88 13.18 -16.36
N VAL A 221 12.19 14.02 -17.11
CA VAL A 221 11.88 13.79 -18.52
C VAL A 221 12.84 14.60 -19.39
N VAL A 222 13.40 13.98 -20.43
CA VAL A 222 14.31 14.63 -21.39
C VAL A 222 13.69 15.92 -21.94
N ASP A 223 14.46 17.01 -21.86
CA ASP A 223 14.01 18.36 -22.20
C ASP A 223 14.03 18.59 -23.71
N SER A 224 12.89 18.35 -24.36
CA SER A 224 12.76 18.57 -25.81
C SER A 224 12.95 20.03 -26.22
N GLY A 225 12.66 20.99 -25.34
CA GLY A 225 12.88 22.41 -25.60
C GLY A 225 14.37 22.78 -25.65
N PHE A 226 15.16 22.22 -24.74
CA PHE A 226 16.62 22.41 -24.73
C PHE A 226 17.31 21.75 -25.93
N TYR A 227 16.88 20.54 -26.30
CA TYR A 227 17.53 19.76 -27.35
C TYR A 227 17.01 20.03 -28.76
N GLY A 228 15.76 20.47 -28.91
CA GLY A 228 15.09 20.57 -30.20
C GLY A 228 15.15 19.24 -30.97
N SER A 229 15.51 19.30 -32.26
CA SER A 229 15.67 18.13 -33.12
C SER A 229 17.07 17.48 -33.07
N LYS A 230 18.00 18.00 -32.28
CA LYS A 230 19.42 17.59 -32.36
C LYS A 230 19.69 16.16 -31.88
N ILE A 231 18.94 15.70 -30.88
CA ILE A 231 19.12 14.35 -30.30
C ILE A 231 18.16 13.31 -30.86
N SER A 232 17.12 13.73 -31.60
CA SER A 232 16.10 12.81 -32.13
C SER A 232 16.66 11.71 -33.03
N PRO A 233 17.74 11.92 -33.83
CA PRO A 233 18.31 10.85 -34.64
C PRO A 233 19.01 9.77 -33.82
N TYR A 234 19.25 9.97 -32.53
CA TYR A 234 20.13 9.13 -31.69
C TYR A 234 19.38 8.34 -30.60
N LYS A 235 18.14 7.91 -30.88
CA LYS A 235 17.29 7.19 -29.92
C LYS A 235 17.94 5.90 -29.41
N GLU A 236 18.62 5.15 -30.28
CA GLU A 236 19.28 3.89 -29.90
C GLU A 236 20.54 4.11 -29.07
N GLU A 237 21.31 5.15 -29.35
CA GLU A 237 22.48 5.54 -28.56
C GLU A 237 22.06 6.00 -27.16
N LEU A 238 20.99 6.78 -27.06
CA LEU A 238 20.41 7.18 -25.79
C LEU A 238 19.99 5.96 -24.96
N LYS A 239 19.33 4.96 -25.56
CA LYS A 239 19.00 3.70 -24.87
C LYS A 239 20.24 2.98 -24.33
N LYS A 240 21.34 2.92 -25.10
CA LYS A 240 22.61 2.30 -24.66
C LYS A 240 23.22 2.96 -23.42
N THR A 241 22.92 4.25 -23.18
CA THR A 241 23.41 4.97 -21.98
C THR A 241 22.69 4.59 -20.70
N GLY A 242 21.60 3.81 -20.78
CA GLY A 242 20.74 3.45 -19.66
C GLY A 242 19.49 4.31 -19.54
N LEU A 243 19.20 5.17 -20.53
CA LEU A 243 17.98 5.99 -20.55
C LEU A 243 16.73 5.11 -20.51
N ILE A 244 15.78 5.46 -19.64
CA ILE A 244 14.50 4.77 -19.54
C ILE A 244 13.62 5.19 -20.73
N ALA A 245 13.54 4.31 -21.72
CA ALA A 245 12.83 4.58 -22.97
C ALA A 245 11.79 3.51 -23.34
N GLY A 246 11.68 2.44 -22.56
CA GLY A 246 10.70 1.37 -22.77
C GLY A 246 9.62 1.36 -21.68
N PHE A 247 8.43 0.88 -22.06
CA PHE A 247 7.27 0.77 -21.16
C PHE A 247 7.57 0.03 -19.85
N ASP A 248 8.15 -1.17 -19.94
CA ASP A 248 8.48 -2.02 -18.77
C ASP A 248 9.47 -1.34 -17.82
N GLN A 249 10.52 -0.73 -18.38
CA GLN A 249 11.52 0.02 -17.61
C GLN A 249 10.89 1.24 -16.94
N ALA A 250 10.02 1.97 -17.66
CA ALA A 250 9.30 3.11 -17.13
C ALA A 250 8.36 2.71 -15.98
N SER A 251 7.60 1.62 -16.16
CA SER A 251 6.71 1.08 -15.13
C SER A 251 7.48 0.74 -13.84
N LYS A 252 8.61 0.03 -13.96
CA LYS A 252 9.47 -0.32 -12.81
C LYS A 252 10.04 0.91 -12.11
N ALA A 253 10.52 1.88 -12.87
CA ALA A 253 11.09 3.10 -12.32
C ALA A 253 10.03 3.94 -11.58
N ILE A 254 8.83 4.10 -12.16
CA ILE A 254 7.72 4.80 -11.51
C ILE A 254 7.21 4.04 -10.29
N ALA A 255 7.16 2.71 -10.32
CA ALA A 255 6.83 1.89 -9.16
C ALA A 255 7.81 2.11 -8.00
N ASN A 256 9.11 2.20 -8.30
CA ASN A 256 10.14 2.50 -7.30
C ASN A 256 9.98 3.92 -6.74
N ILE A 257 9.71 4.92 -7.59
CA ILE A 257 9.43 6.30 -7.14
C ILE A 257 8.21 6.32 -6.23
N PHE A 258 7.13 5.63 -6.61
CA PHE A 258 5.92 5.51 -5.80
C PHE A 258 6.22 4.93 -4.41
N LYS A 259 6.96 3.82 -4.32
CA LYS A 259 7.37 3.24 -3.03
C LYS A 259 8.15 4.24 -2.17
N GLN A 260 9.09 4.96 -2.76
CA GLN A 260 9.86 5.98 -2.04
C GLN A 260 8.97 7.12 -1.54
N MET A 261 7.97 7.54 -2.32
CA MET A 261 7.02 8.57 -1.89
C MET A 261 6.13 8.10 -0.74
N VAL A 262 5.69 6.84 -0.75
CA VAL A 262 4.92 6.24 0.35
C VAL A 262 5.79 6.16 1.62
N LEU A 263 7.02 5.65 1.51
CA LEU A 263 7.95 5.56 2.64
C LEU A 263 8.25 6.92 3.29
N ASN A 264 8.41 7.97 2.47
CA ASN A 264 8.68 9.33 2.94
C ASN A 264 7.42 10.13 3.29
N SER A 265 6.22 9.53 3.22
CA SER A 265 4.94 10.20 3.45
C SER A 265 4.76 11.49 2.61
N SER A 266 5.27 11.48 1.37
CA SER A 266 5.30 12.66 0.49
C SER A 266 4.26 12.61 -0.64
N LEU A 267 3.36 11.63 -0.60
CA LEU A 267 2.34 11.45 -1.63
C LEU A 267 1.26 12.52 -1.51
N THR A 268 1.08 13.32 -2.56
CA THR A 268 0.07 14.39 -2.58
C THR A 268 -1.26 13.92 -3.17
N LYS A 269 -2.37 14.61 -2.86
CA LYS A 269 -3.67 14.38 -3.49
C LYS A 269 -3.58 14.40 -5.02
N ALA A 270 -2.88 15.38 -5.59
CA ALA A 270 -2.71 15.49 -7.05
C ALA A 270 -2.00 14.25 -7.64
N SER A 271 -0.97 13.74 -6.95
CA SER A 271 -0.26 12.54 -7.36
C SER A 271 -1.14 11.29 -7.28
N VAL A 272 -1.97 11.16 -6.25
CA VAL A 272 -2.96 10.06 -6.13
C VAL A 272 -3.96 10.08 -7.28
N LEU A 273 -4.54 11.23 -7.58
CA LEU A 273 -5.50 11.35 -8.67
C LEU A 273 -4.85 11.07 -10.03
N ALA A 274 -3.61 11.53 -10.24
CA ALA A 274 -2.85 11.23 -11.44
C ALA A 274 -2.49 9.73 -11.55
N LEU A 275 -2.17 9.06 -10.42
CA LEU A 275 -1.98 7.60 -10.36
C LEU A 275 -3.25 6.86 -10.78
N LEU A 276 -4.41 7.23 -10.26
CA LEU A 276 -5.69 6.60 -10.59
C LEU A 276 -6.10 6.87 -12.04
N ALA A 277 -5.86 8.08 -12.56
CA ALA A 277 -6.04 8.40 -13.98
C ALA A 277 -5.13 7.56 -14.87
N CYS A 278 -3.87 7.39 -14.47
CA CYS A 278 -2.91 6.54 -15.16
C CYS A 278 -3.34 5.07 -15.14
N TYR A 279 -3.78 4.56 -13.98
CA TYR A 279 -4.33 3.21 -13.84
C TYR A 279 -5.52 2.98 -14.78
N ARG A 280 -6.48 3.91 -14.80
CA ARG A 280 -7.64 3.86 -15.71
C ARG A 280 -7.22 3.75 -17.18
N LYS A 281 -6.22 4.52 -17.59
CA LYS A 281 -5.72 4.52 -18.98
C LYS A 281 -4.97 3.23 -19.32
N LEU A 282 -4.20 2.68 -18.37
CA LEU A 282 -3.30 1.55 -18.62
C LEU A 282 -3.88 0.18 -18.27
N ARG A 283 -5.00 0.09 -17.56
CA ARG A 283 -5.59 -1.22 -17.17
C ARG A 283 -6.07 -2.07 -18.35
N THR A 284 -6.24 -1.47 -19.53
CA THR A 284 -6.59 -2.17 -20.78
C THR A 284 -5.44 -2.18 -21.79
N HIS A 285 -4.25 -1.71 -21.40
CA HIS A 285 -3.07 -1.67 -22.26
C HIS A 285 -2.40 -3.06 -22.31
N ASP A 286 -1.73 -3.40 -23.41
CA ASP A 286 -0.92 -4.61 -23.52
C ASP A 286 0.52 -4.22 -23.92
N PRO A 287 1.53 -4.43 -23.05
CA PRO A 287 1.44 -5.02 -21.70
C PRO A 287 0.92 -4.03 -20.65
N ILE A 288 0.36 -4.55 -19.54
CA ILE A 288 -0.01 -3.76 -18.36
C ILE A 288 1.22 -3.46 -17.48
N PRO A 289 1.22 -2.35 -16.70
CA PRO A 289 2.32 -2.00 -15.81
C PRO A 289 2.25 -2.79 -14.50
N VAL A 290 2.54 -4.10 -14.57
CA VAL A 290 2.37 -5.07 -13.47
C VAL A 290 3.04 -4.62 -12.18
N ASP A 291 4.29 -4.17 -12.26
CA ASP A 291 5.05 -3.74 -11.07
C ASP A 291 4.37 -2.57 -10.36
N LEU A 292 3.97 -1.53 -11.10
CA LEU A 292 3.27 -0.38 -10.53
C LEU A 292 1.93 -0.79 -9.92
N PHE A 293 1.13 -1.60 -10.62
CA PHE A 293 -0.19 -2.02 -10.14
C PHE A 293 -0.09 -2.90 -8.89
N ASN A 294 0.93 -3.77 -8.82
CA ASN A 294 1.19 -4.55 -7.62
C ASN A 294 1.57 -3.66 -6.45
N CYS A 295 2.44 -2.67 -6.65
CA CYS A 295 2.78 -1.70 -5.61
C CYS A 295 1.55 -0.92 -5.14
N MET A 296 0.69 -0.48 -6.07
CA MET A 296 -0.55 0.20 -5.70
C MET A 296 -1.47 -0.69 -4.84
N ARG A 297 -1.41 -2.02 -4.95
CA ARG A 297 -2.18 -2.94 -4.10
C ARG A 297 -1.50 -3.28 -2.77
N SER A 298 -0.17 -3.29 -2.74
CA SER A 298 0.62 -3.78 -1.60
C SER A 298 1.14 -2.70 -0.66
N GLU A 299 1.16 -1.43 -1.08
CA GLU A 299 1.64 -0.32 -0.27
C GLU A 299 0.52 0.38 0.52
N LYS A 300 0.84 0.91 1.70
CA LYS A 300 -0.11 1.65 2.57
C LYS A 300 -0.15 3.12 2.20
N TRP A 301 -0.88 3.46 1.14
CA TRP A 301 -0.89 4.83 0.59
C TRP A 301 -2.24 5.54 0.69
N LEU A 302 -3.34 4.82 0.97
CA LEU A 302 -4.66 5.44 1.10
C LEU A 302 -4.83 6.04 2.50
N CYS A 303 -5.06 7.34 2.55
CA CYS A 303 -5.41 8.04 3.78
C CYS A 303 -6.86 7.74 4.15
N THR A 304 -7.07 7.17 5.33
CA THR A 304 -8.40 6.87 5.88
C THR A 304 -8.61 7.55 7.23
N SER A 305 -9.86 7.55 7.72
CA SER A 305 -10.21 7.95 9.10
C SER A 305 -9.40 7.21 10.18
N LEU A 306 -8.83 6.04 9.86
CA LEU A 306 -8.02 5.22 10.76
C LEU A 306 -6.54 5.15 10.34
N GLY A 307 -6.05 6.19 9.66
CA GLY A 307 -4.66 6.33 9.20
C GLY A 307 -4.41 5.78 7.78
N PHE A 308 -3.14 5.63 7.41
CA PHE A 308 -2.75 5.09 6.10
C PHE A 308 -2.97 3.57 6.03
N ARG A 309 -3.67 3.12 4.99
CA ARG A 309 -4.09 1.72 4.81
C ARG A 309 -3.77 1.21 3.40
N LEU A 310 -3.74 -0.12 3.28
CA LEU A 310 -3.76 -0.81 1.99
C LEU A 310 -5.12 -0.58 1.32
N PRO A 311 -5.23 -0.64 -0.02
CA PRO A 311 -6.52 -0.67 -0.69
C PRO A 311 -7.48 -1.73 -0.15
N SER A 312 -6.98 -2.95 0.10
CA SER A 312 -7.78 -4.05 0.65
C SER A 312 -8.31 -3.82 2.07
N GLU A 313 -7.78 -2.80 2.78
CA GLU A 313 -8.12 -2.40 4.14
C GLU A 313 -8.86 -1.05 4.20
N ALA A 314 -9.25 -0.49 3.05
CA ALA A 314 -9.92 0.80 2.96
C ALA A 314 -11.34 0.67 2.44
N ILE A 315 -12.20 1.60 2.86
CA ILE A 315 -13.60 1.69 2.43
C ILE A 315 -13.81 3.00 1.68
N LEU A 316 -14.38 2.93 0.47
CA LEU A 316 -14.95 4.10 -0.18
C LEU A 316 -16.36 4.30 0.37
N PHE A 317 -16.59 5.40 1.07
CA PHE A 317 -17.89 5.70 1.69
C PHE A 317 -19.01 5.76 0.64
N ASP A 318 -20.17 5.24 0.99
CA ASP A 318 -21.44 5.40 0.28
C ASP A 318 -22.59 5.49 1.29
N GLU A 319 -23.78 5.85 0.84
CA GLU A 319 -24.95 6.03 1.73
C GLU A 319 -25.31 4.75 2.51
N GLY A 320 -24.98 3.56 1.99
CA GLY A 320 -25.20 2.29 2.68
C GLY A 320 -24.39 2.15 3.98
N TRP A 321 -23.27 2.86 4.09
CA TRP A 321 -22.44 2.86 5.31
C TRP A 321 -22.94 3.81 6.40
N GLN A 322 -23.85 4.74 6.07
CA GLN A 322 -24.30 5.79 6.99
C GLN A 322 -24.94 5.22 8.26
N SER A 323 -25.73 4.15 8.14
CA SER A 323 -26.37 3.51 9.29
C SER A 323 -25.39 2.76 10.19
N LEU A 324 -24.21 2.39 9.68
CA LEU A 324 -23.22 1.55 10.37
C LEU A 324 -22.07 2.35 10.99
N SER A 325 -21.78 3.54 10.48
CA SER A 325 -20.70 4.40 10.98
C SER A 325 -20.79 4.73 12.49
N PRO A 326 -21.96 4.85 13.15
CA PRO A 326 -22.01 5.14 14.58
C PRO A 326 -21.63 3.96 15.48
N ILE A 327 -21.67 2.74 14.95
CA ILE A 327 -21.50 1.50 15.73
C ILE A 327 -20.26 0.69 15.31
N ALA A 328 -19.46 1.21 14.38
CA ALA A 328 -18.27 0.54 13.88
C ALA A 328 -17.17 1.53 13.52
N SER A 329 -15.95 1.21 13.94
CA SER A 329 -14.73 1.93 13.56
C SER A 329 -14.32 1.52 12.15
N LEU A 330 -14.82 2.26 11.15
CA LEU A 330 -14.66 1.94 9.74
C LEU A 330 -13.57 2.82 9.07
N PRO A 331 -12.60 2.22 8.34
CA PRO A 331 -11.51 2.94 7.66
C PRO A 331 -11.99 3.58 6.36
N PHE A 332 -12.87 4.57 6.46
CA PHE A 332 -13.32 5.35 5.30
C PHE A 332 -12.17 6.16 4.73
N ILE A 333 -11.99 6.10 3.42
CA ILE A 333 -11.09 7.00 2.70
C ILE A 333 -11.46 8.44 3.06
N ASN A 334 -10.47 9.21 3.50
CA ASN A 334 -10.69 10.60 3.87
C ASN A 334 -10.95 11.41 2.59
N ASP A 335 -12.23 11.65 2.29
CA ASP A 335 -12.69 12.40 1.12
C ASP A 335 -12.92 13.89 1.42
N GLY A 336 -12.53 14.36 2.60
CA GLY A 336 -12.50 15.77 2.97
C GLY A 336 -11.44 16.56 2.20
N ASP A 337 -11.59 17.88 2.19
CA ASP A 337 -10.62 18.82 1.60
C ASP A 337 -9.57 19.31 2.63
N SER A 338 -9.53 18.70 3.81
CA SER A 338 -8.55 19.00 4.86
C SER A 338 -7.15 18.51 4.49
N ASN A 339 -6.15 18.91 5.29
CA ASN A 339 -4.75 18.52 5.05
C ASN A 339 -4.60 16.99 5.16
N GLY A 340 -4.28 16.33 4.04
CA GLY A 340 -4.21 14.87 3.93
C GLY A 340 -5.48 14.19 3.41
N GLY A 341 -6.55 14.94 3.14
CA GLY A 341 -7.75 14.44 2.47
C GLY A 341 -7.54 14.27 0.96
N LEU A 342 -8.13 13.21 0.39
CA LEU A 342 -8.06 12.87 -1.02
C LEU A 342 -9.18 13.52 -1.85
N GLY A 343 -10.12 14.23 -1.19
CA GLY A 343 -11.23 14.95 -1.81
C GLY A 343 -12.31 14.06 -2.44
N LYS A 344 -13.46 14.67 -2.75
CA LYS A 344 -14.61 13.98 -3.36
C LYS A 344 -14.35 13.42 -4.77
N GLU A 345 -13.28 13.88 -5.43
CA GLU A 345 -12.86 13.40 -6.76
C GLU A 345 -12.53 11.90 -6.77
N MET A 346 -12.15 11.34 -5.62
CA MET A 346 -11.91 9.90 -5.45
C MET A 346 -13.12 9.03 -5.82
N HIS A 347 -14.34 9.53 -5.59
CA HIS A 347 -15.58 8.82 -5.96
C HIS A 347 -15.69 8.64 -7.49
N GLY A 348 -15.08 9.54 -8.26
CA GLY A 348 -14.97 9.42 -9.72
C GLY A 348 -14.11 8.23 -10.17
N TYR A 349 -13.33 7.62 -9.27
CA TYR A 349 -12.46 6.46 -9.52
C TYR A 349 -12.94 5.17 -8.83
N LYS A 350 -14.24 5.06 -8.52
CA LYS A 350 -14.83 3.90 -7.81
C LYS A 350 -14.46 2.55 -8.44
N ALA A 351 -14.46 2.44 -9.78
CA ALA A 351 -14.12 1.21 -10.47
C ALA A 351 -12.65 0.84 -10.29
N GLU A 352 -11.73 1.79 -10.46
CA GLU A 352 -10.29 1.58 -10.29
C GLU A 352 -9.95 1.22 -8.84
N LEU A 353 -10.56 1.90 -7.87
CA LEU A 353 -10.39 1.59 -6.46
C LEU A 353 -10.89 0.18 -6.12
N LYS A 354 -12.03 -0.24 -6.69
CA LYS A 354 -12.54 -1.62 -6.55
C LYS A 354 -11.57 -2.64 -7.15
N ASP A 355 -11.00 -2.38 -8.32
CA ASP A 355 -9.98 -3.24 -8.98
C ASP A 355 -8.66 -3.33 -8.18
N LEU A 356 -8.35 -2.30 -7.38
CA LEU A 356 -7.21 -2.28 -6.47
C LEU A 356 -7.49 -2.98 -5.13
N GLY A 357 -8.76 -3.26 -4.81
CA GLY A 357 -9.19 -3.98 -3.61
C GLY A 357 -9.95 -3.13 -2.58
N VAL A 358 -10.19 -1.84 -2.85
CA VAL A 358 -11.01 -0.99 -1.98
C VAL A 358 -12.43 -1.51 -1.93
N THR A 359 -12.97 -1.55 -0.72
CA THR A 359 -14.34 -2.00 -0.50
C THR A 359 -15.30 -0.84 -0.72
N THR A 360 -16.22 -0.98 -1.67
CA THR A 360 -17.12 0.10 -2.09
C THR A 360 -18.58 -0.12 -1.72
N GLU A 361 -18.89 -1.26 -1.11
CA GLU A 361 -20.26 -1.70 -0.80
C GLU A 361 -20.24 -2.48 0.53
N VAL A 362 -21.29 -2.34 1.33
CA VAL A 362 -21.44 -3.02 2.64
C VAL A 362 -21.57 -4.54 2.48
N LYS A 363 -22.23 -5.00 1.43
CA LYS A 363 -22.49 -6.44 1.20
C LYS A 363 -21.18 -7.20 0.88
N ALA A 364 -21.18 -8.51 1.15
CA ALA A 364 -20.02 -9.39 0.94
C ALA A 364 -18.75 -8.96 1.71
N HIS A 365 -17.78 -8.34 1.02
CA HIS A 365 -16.50 -7.94 1.62
C HIS A 365 -16.60 -6.74 2.57
N GLY A 366 -17.71 -5.98 2.56
CA GLY A 366 -17.92 -4.89 3.51
C GLY A 366 -18.25 -5.37 4.92
N ALA A 367 -19.00 -6.46 5.05
CA ALA A 367 -19.42 -7.01 6.33
C ALA A 367 -18.22 -7.30 7.26
N ARG A 368 -17.08 -7.76 6.71
CA ARG A 368 -15.87 -8.04 7.51
C ARG A 368 -15.36 -6.82 8.27
N PHE A 369 -15.49 -5.62 7.73
CA PHE A 369 -15.04 -4.40 8.39
C PHE A 369 -15.93 -4.06 9.59
N VAL A 370 -17.24 -4.28 9.44
CA VAL A 370 -18.21 -4.08 10.53
C VAL A 370 -17.99 -5.11 11.64
N ILE A 371 -17.83 -6.39 11.28
CA ILE A 371 -17.60 -7.47 12.25
C ILE A 371 -16.29 -7.25 13.01
N ASN A 372 -15.20 -6.86 12.33
CA ASN A 372 -13.91 -6.68 12.97
C ASN A 372 -13.74 -5.32 13.68
N GLY A 373 -14.53 -4.32 13.30
CA GLY A 373 -14.44 -2.95 13.81
C GLY A 373 -15.61 -2.55 14.71
N LEU A 374 -16.46 -3.49 15.14
CA LEU A 374 -17.64 -3.22 15.94
C LEU A 374 -17.26 -2.45 17.22
N ASN A 375 -17.98 -1.37 17.50
CA ASN A 375 -17.83 -0.55 18.68
C ASN A 375 -19.19 0.06 19.00
N ILE A 376 -19.97 -0.63 19.83
CA ILE A 376 -21.35 -0.24 20.11
C ILE A 376 -21.34 0.90 21.14
N PRO A 377 -22.02 2.04 20.89
CA PRO A 377 -22.06 3.14 21.85
C PRO A 377 -22.73 2.70 23.16
N ALA A 378 -22.24 3.23 24.28
CA ALA A 378 -22.76 2.90 25.61
C ALA A 378 -24.22 3.35 25.82
N ASP A 379 -24.66 4.40 25.11
CA ASP A 379 -26.05 4.84 25.10
C ASP A 379 -26.82 4.15 23.95
N PRO A 380 -27.72 3.20 24.23
CA PRO A 380 -28.46 2.50 23.20
C PRO A 380 -29.54 3.35 22.52
N ALA A 381 -29.92 4.50 23.10
CA ALA A 381 -30.85 5.43 22.46
C ALA A 381 -30.25 6.11 21.22
N ALA A 382 -28.92 6.13 21.10
CA ALA A 382 -28.23 6.62 19.90
C ALA A 382 -28.31 5.65 18.71
N ILE A 383 -28.78 4.41 18.92
CA ILE A 383 -28.82 3.37 17.90
C ILE A 383 -30.22 3.33 17.26
N SER A 384 -30.28 3.65 15.98
CA SER A 384 -31.53 3.61 15.21
C SER A 384 -31.94 2.18 14.82
N ALA A 385 -33.23 1.97 14.53
CA ALA A 385 -33.71 0.70 13.97
C ALA A 385 -32.96 0.31 12.68
N ALA A 386 -32.73 1.27 11.78
CA ALA A 386 -31.99 1.07 10.53
C ALA A 386 -30.53 0.60 10.76
N THR A 387 -29.88 1.10 11.80
CA THR A 387 -28.53 0.68 12.22
C THR A 387 -28.52 -0.79 12.64
N VAL A 388 -29.47 -1.20 13.47
CA VAL A 388 -29.61 -2.59 13.93
C VAL A 388 -29.85 -3.54 12.75
N LEU A 389 -30.77 -3.19 11.86
CA LEU A 389 -31.10 -4.00 10.69
C LEU A 389 -29.90 -4.12 9.73
N SER A 390 -29.14 -3.03 9.57
CA SER A 390 -27.91 -3.02 8.76
C SER A 390 -26.82 -3.90 9.39
N LEU A 391 -26.67 -3.89 10.72
CA LEU A 391 -25.77 -4.78 11.44
C LEU A 391 -26.17 -6.25 11.26
N LEU A 392 -27.46 -6.57 11.40
CA LEU A 392 -27.97 -7.93 11.14
C LEU A 392 -27.78 -8.35 9.68
N GLY A 393 -27.87 -7.41 8.74
CA GLY A 393 -27.48 -7.61 7.33
C GLY A 393 -26.00 -7.99 7.16
N CYS A 394 -25.11 -7.37 7.95
CA CYS A 394 -23.69 -7.71 7.96
C CYS A 394 -23.44 -9.09 8.58
N VAL A 395 -24.10 -9.41 9.70
CA VAL A 395 -24.05 -10.74 10.34
C VAL A 395 -24.53 -11.82 9.37
N LYS A 396 -25.66 -11.60 8.70
CA LYS A 396 -26.18 -12.52 7.67
C LYS A 396 -25.20 -12.70 6.52
N SER A 397 -24.58 -11.62 6.04
CA SER A 397 -23.58 -11.68 4.97
C SER A 397 -22.30 -12.42 5.41
N TRP A 398 -21.88 -12.26 6.67
CA TRP A 398 -20.74 -12.98 7.24
C TRP A 398 -21.00 -14.48 7.30
N LEU A 399 -22.17 -14.90 7.81
CA LEU A 399 -22.57 -16.31 7.89
C LEU A 399 -22.59 -17.00 6.53
N ALA A 400 -22.85 -16.26 5.44
CA ALA A 400 -22.79 -16.80 4.09
C ALA A 400 -21.36 -17.13 3.61
N CYS A 401 -20.33 -16.54 4.23
CA CYS A 401 -18.94 -16.68 3.81
C CYS A 401 -18.03 -17.34 4.87
N ALA A 402 -18.40 -17.31 6.14
CA ALA A 402 -17.60 -17.81 7.26
C ALA A 402 -18.46 -18.56 8.27
N ALA A 403 -17.93 -19.67 8.79
CA ALA A 403 -18.66 -20.55 9.69
C ALA A 403 -18.74 -20.04 11.14
N THR A 404 -17.80 -19.18 11.56
CA THR A 404 -17.69 -18.70 12.95
C THR A 404 -17.36 -17.22 12.99
N PHE A 405 -17.80 -16.54 14.06
CA PHE A 405 -17.44 -15.15 14.33
C PHE A 405 -16.11 -15.03 15.09
N PRO A 406 -15.38 -13.91 14.94
CA PRO A 406 -14.27 -13.56 15.83
C PRO A 406 -14.73 -13.51 17.30
N LYS A 407 -13.82 -13.86 18.23
CA LYS A 407 -14.15 -13.85 19.66
C LYS A 407 -14.45 -12.44 20.15
N GLU A 408 -13.63 -11.48 19.72
CA GLU A 408 -13.74 -10.07 20.05
C GLU A 408 -15.11 -9.51 19.62
N PHE A 409 -15.57 -9.89 18.42
CA PHE A 409 -16.91 -9.52 17.95
C PHE A 409 -18.01 -10.08 18.86
N MET A 410 -17.92 -11.36 19.24
CA MET A 410 -18.92 -12.00 20.08
C MET A 410 -18.94 -11.42 21.50
N GLU A 411 -17.78 -11.04 22.04
CA GLU A 411 -17.66 -10.37 23.34
C GLU A 411 -18.30 -8.98 23.30
N GLU A 412 -17.99 -8.18 22.27
CA GLU A 412 -18.53 -6.82 22.11
C GLU A 412 -20.05 -6.82 21.88
N ILE A 413 -20.55 -7.68 20.98
CA ILE A 413 -21.98 -7.69 20.64
C ILE A 413 -22.86 -8.20 21.79
N THR A 414 -22.32 -9.05 22.67
CA THR A 414 -23.08 -9.64 23.80
C THR A 414 -22.93 -8.87 25.11
N SER A 415 -21.87 -8.06 25.28
CA SER A 415 -21.66 -7.28 26.51
C SER A 415 -22.58 -6.05 26.62
N CYS A 416 -22.99 -5.48 25.48
CA CYS A 416 -23.79 -4.26 25.43
C CYS A 416 -25.29 -4.53 25.38
N LYS A 417 -26.08 -3.67 26.02
CA LYS A 417 -27.55 -3.70 25.95
C LYS A 417 -28.06 -2.77 24.84
N TRP A 418 -28.13 -3.26 23.62
CA TRP A 418 -28.41 -2.45 22.43
C TRP A 418 -29.66 -2.88 21.64
N LEU A 419 -30.21 -4.06 21.91
CA LEU A 419 -31.45 -4.52 21.28
C LEU A 419 -32.66 -4.05 22.08
N LYS A 420 -33.56 -3.33 21.43
CA LYS A 420 -34.79 -2.82 22.03
C LYS A 420 -35.81 -3.95 22.15
N THR A 421 -36.30 -4.15 23.36
CA THR A 421 -37.36 -5.10 23.68
C THR A 421 -38.55 -4.39 24.30
N THR A 422 -39.65 -5.11 24.50
CA THR A 422 -40.81 -4.63 25.27
C THR A 422 -40.48 -4.32 26.73
N LEU A 423 -39.36 -4.81 27.26
CA LEU A 423 -38.83 -4.53 28.60
C LEU A 423 -37.62 -3.56 28.59
N GLY A 424 -37.46 -2.78 27.52
CA GLY A 424 -36.34 -1.86 27.33
C GLY A 424 -35.16 -2.48 26.58
N TYR A 425 -34.00 -1.83 26.60
CA TYR A 425 -32.81 -2.32 25.90
C TYR A 425 -32.14 -3.48 26.65
N GLN A 426 -31.87 -4.57 25.95
CA GLN A 426 -31.21 -5.78 26.48
C GLN A 426 -30.03 -6.21 25.60
N SER A 427 -29.16 -7.03 26.18
CA SER A 427 -28.14 -7.75 25.42
C SER A 427 -28.78 -8.86 24.59
N PRO A 428 -28.17 -9.30 23.49
CA PRO A 428 -28.73 -10.34 22.63
C PRO A 428 -29.17 -11.63 23.34
N ASP A 429 -28.40 -12.11 24.31
CA ASP A 429 -28.73 -13.28 25.12
C ASP A 429 -29.91 -13.07 26.09
N GLY A 430 -30.27 -11.81 26.36
CA GLY A 430 -31.46 -11.40 27.11
C GLY A 430 -32.70 -11.16 26.25
N CYS A 431 -32.65 -11.40 24.94
CA CYS A 431 -33.73 -11.11 24.00
C CYS A 431 -34.42 -12.38 23.48
N ILE A 432 -35.71 -12.26 23.18
CA ILE A 432 -36.52 -13.30 22.53
C ILE A 432 -37.15 -12.75 21.25
N LEU A 433 -37.06 -13.50 20.15
CA LEU A 433 -37.83 -13.20 18.94
C LEU A 433 -39.27 -13.73 19.12
N PHE A 434 -40.26 -12.85 18.99
CA PHE A 434 -41.66 -13.24 19.11
C PHE A 434 -42.11 -14.09 17.90
N ASP A 435 -42.77 -15.21 18.15
CA ASP A 435 -43.42 -16.05 17.11
C ASP A 435 -44.94 -16.07 17.33
N PRO A 436 -45.73 -15.35 16.50
CA PRO A 436 -47.19 -15.31 16.63
C PRO A 436 -47.87 -16.67 16.50
N LYS A 437 -47.19 -17.68 15.92
CA LYS A 437 -47.74 -19.04 15.74
C LYS A 437 -47.63 -19.88 17.01
N GLN A 438 -46.84 -19.46 17.98
CA GLN A 438 -46.65 -20.13 19.26
C GLN A 438 -46.89 -19.12 20.39
N SER A 439 -48.12 -18.99 20.90
CA SER A 439 -48.32 -18.00 21.98
C SER A 439 -49.36 -18.44 23.01
N SER A 440 -48.92 -19.23 24.00
CA SER A 440 -49.54 -19.27 25.33
C SER A 440 -49.26 -18.00 26.16
N ILE A 441 -48.50 -17.04 25.59
CA ILE A 441 -48.00 -15.81 26.20
C ILE A 441 -48.21 -14.59 25.29
N CYS A 442 -48.33 -13.40 25.88
CA CYS A 442 -48.47 -12.14 25.15
C CYS A 442 -47.12 -11.46 24.90
N ILE A 443 -47.06 -10.57 23.90
CA ILE A 443 -45.84 -9.81 23.56
C ILE A 443 -45.32 -8.93 24.72
N THR A 444 -46.18 -8.59 25.68
CA THR A 444 -45.82 -7.81 26.87
C THR A 444 -45.27 -8.67 28.02
N ASP A 445 -45.33 -10.00 27.91
CA ASP A 445 -45.08 -10.90 29.04
C ASP A 445 -43.58 -11.16 29.27
N GLY A 446 -42.73 -10.91 28.26
CA GLY A 446 -41.28 -11.16 28.34
C GLY A 446 -40.48 -10.19 27.49
N PRO A 447 -39.14 -10.29 27.48
CA PRO A 447 -38.24 -9.39 26.76
C PRO A 447 -38.23 -9.67 25.24
N PHE A 448 -39.38 -9.53 24.62
CA PHE A 448 -39.54 -9.72 23.18
C PHE A 448 -38.96 -8.54 22.41
N ILE A 449 -38.25 -8.82 21.32
CA ILE A 449 -37.77 -7.79 20.39
C ILE A 449 -38.94 -6.93 19.94
N ASP A 450 -38.77 -5.60 20.04
CA ASP A 450 -39.81 -4.62 19.75
C ASP A 450 -40.03 -4.48 18.23
N GLU A 451 -40.90 -5.33 17.68
CA GLU A 451 -41.27 -5.32 16.26
C GLU A 451 -41.89 -3.98 15.84
N SER A 452 -42.54 -3.24 16.76
CA SER A 452 -43.09 -1.92 16.44
C SER A 452 -41.99 -0.87 16.16
N PHE A 453 -40.82 -1.07 16.75
CA PHE A 453 -39.64 -0.22 16.53
C PHE A 453 -38.82 -0.67 15.33
N TYR A 454 -38.59 -1.98 15.16
CA TYR A 454 -37.76 -2.52 14.07
C TYR A 454 -38.50 -2.79 12.76
N GLY A 455 -39.84 -2.82 12.79
CA GLY A 455 -40.65 -3.29 11.67
C GLY A 455 -40.64 -4.81 11.53
N SER A 456 -41.57 -5.33 10.71
CA SER A 456 -41.73 -6.78 10.49
C SER A 456 -40.55 -7.44 9.76
N GLU A 457 -39.65 -6.64 9.18
CA GLU A 457 -38.44 -7.14 8.54
C GLU A 457 -37.46 -7.80 9.51
N ILE A 458 -37.53 -7.49 10.82
CA ILE A 458 -36.67 -8.10 11.85
C ILE A 458 -36.81 -9.63 11.88
N ALA A 459 -38.01 -10.15 11.58
CA ALA A 459 -38.28 -11.57 11.51
C ALA A 459 -37.48 -12.27 10.39
N SER A 460 -37.13 -11.56 9.31
CA SER A 460 -36.32 -12.09 8.20
C SER A 460 -34.84 -12.33 8.57
N PHE A 461 -34.42 -11.82 9.75
CA PHE A 461 -33.09 -12.00 10.31
C PHE A 461 -33.01 -13.09 11.39
N LYS A 462 -34.00 -13.99 11.48
CA LYS A 462 -34.06 -15.08 12.46
C LYS A 462 -32.71 -15.81 12.65
N ASP A 463 -32.08 -16.24 11.55
CA ASP A 463 -30.81 -16.98 11.65
C ASP A 463 -29.65 -16.09 12.13
N ALA A 464 -29.62 -14.83 11.72
CA ALA A 464 -28.61 -13.87 12.17
C ALA A 464 -28.79 -13.53 13.66
N LEU A 465 -30.03 -13.37 14.12
CA LEU A 465 -30.39 -13.17 15.52
C LEU A 465 -29.98 -14.38 16.38
N ALA A 466 -30.29 -15.60 15.92
CA ALA A 466 -29.88 -16.82 16.60
C ALA A 466 -28.34 -16.91 16.72
N ALA A 467 -27.61 -16.53 15.66
CA ALA A 467 -26.16 -16.58 15.64
C ALA A 467 -25.50 -15.62 16.64
N ILE A 468 -26.15 -14.49 16.96
CA ILE A 468 -25.70 -13.55 18.00
C ILE A 468 -26.29 -13.85 19.39
N ARG A 469 -26.85 -15.06 19.59
CA ARG A 469 -27.43 -15.59 20.84
C ARG A 469 -28.82 -15.08 21.23
N VAL A 470 -29.57 -14.46 20.33
CA VAL A 470 -30.99 -14.19 20.57
C VAL A 470 -31.77 -15.50 20.59
N THR A 471 -32.67 -15.64 21.57
CA THR A 471 -33.54 -16.80 21.64
C THR A 471 -34.64 -16.71 20.58
N VAL A 472 -34.53 -17.50 19.52
CA VAL A 472 -35.50 -17.50 18.40
C VAL A 472 -36.58 -18.57 18.48
N ASP A 473 -36.42 -19.52 19.39
CA ASP A 473 -37.47 -20.45 19.80
C ASP A 473 -37.95 -20.06 21.18
N VAL A 474 -39.18 -19.55 21.24
CA VAL A 474 -39.81 -19.09 22.48
C VAL A 474 -39.69 -20.15 23.57
N ARG A 475 -39.88 -21.44 23.27
CA ARG A 475 -39.83 -22.54 24.25
C ARG A 475 -38.48 -22.68 24.95
N CYS A 476 -37.40 -22.25 24.29
CA CYS A 476 -36.06 -22.24 24.88
C CYS A 476 -35.82 -20.99 25.76
N GLY A 477 -36.72 -20.01 25.73
CA GLY A 477 -36.62 -18.74 26.46
C GLY A 477 -37.16 -18.76 27.88
N HIS A 478 -37.59 -19.92 28.40
CA HIS A 478 -38.20 -20.04 29.74
C HIS A 478 -37.32 -19.46 30.87
N GLY A 479 -35.99 -19.50 30.74
CA GLY A 479 -35.08 -18.89 31.72
C GLY A 479 -35.20 -17.36 31.80
N LEU A 480 -35.36 -16.70 30.66
CA LEU A 480 -35.53 -15.24 30.58
C LEU A 480 -36.88 -14.80 31.16
N PHE A 481 -37.95 -15.56 30.90
CA PHE A 481 -39.25 -15.31 31.54
C PHE A 481 -39.18 -15.44 33.06
N ALA A 482 -38.48 -16.44 33.59
CA ALA A 482 -38.29 -16.61 35.02
C ALA A 482 -37.50 -15.45 35.64
N GLN A 483 -36.45 -14.94 34.96
CA GLN A 483 -35.67 -13.79 35.42
C GLN A 483 -36.50 -12.49 35.47
N HIS A 484 -37.33 -12.26 34.46
CA HIS A 484 -38.18 -11.06 34.35
C HIS A 484 -39.53 -11.21 35.05
N LEU A 485 -39.85 -12.38 35.61
CA LEU A 485 -41.13 -12.62 36.28
C LEU A 485 -41.44 -11.55 37.35
N ARG A 486 -40.41 -11.12 38.12
CA ARG A 486 -40.53 -10.13 39.20
C ARG A 486 -40.74 -8.68 38.74
N SER A 487 -40.51 -8.36 37.46
CA SER A 487 -40.77 -7.00 36.96
C SER A 487 -42.25 -6.74 36.70
N HIS A 488 -43.07 -7.79 36.68
CA HIS A 488 -44.51 -7.69 36.48
C HIS A 488 -45.27 -7.44 37.79
N LYS A 489 -46.41 -6.77 37.68
CA LYS A 489 -47.32 -6.45 38.80
C LYS A 489 -48.76 -6.89 38.55
N GLU A 490 -49.07 -7.28 37.32
CA GLU A 490 -50.42 -7.66 36.91
C GLU A 490 -50.63 -9.16 37.08
N ILE A 491 -51.64 -9.55 37.86
CA ILE A 491 -51.96 -10.97 38.12
C ILE A 491 -52.17 -11.77 36.84
N ALA A 492 -52.85 -11.19 35.84
CA ALA A 492 -53.13 -11.86 34.57
C ALA A 492 -51.85 -12.20 33.80
N THR A 493 -50.91 -11.24 33.72
CA THR A 493 -49.60 -11.44 33.09
C THR A 493 -48.77 -12.48 33.84
N ILE A 494 -48.68 -12.35 35.16
CA ILE A 494 -47.91 -13.27 36.00
C ILE A 494 -48.46 -14.70 35.90
N SER A 495 -49.79 -14.85 35.87
CA SER A 495 -50.45 -16.16 35.74
C SER A 495 -50.17 -16.80 34.38
N ARG A 496 -50.20 -16.03 33.28
CA ARG A 496 -49.80 -16.52 31.95
C ARG A 496 -48.35 -16.97 31.93
N ILE A 497 -47.43 -16.20 32.53
CA ILE A 497 -46.02 -16.57 32.60
C ILE A 497 -45.82 -17.85 33.40
N TYR A 498 -46.50 -18.04 34.54
CA TYR A 498 -46.41 -19.29 35.29
C TYR A 498 -46.93 -20.50 34.50
N LEU A 499 -48.04 -20.36 33.79
CA LEU A 499 -48.56 -21.42 32.92
C LEU A 499 -47.54 -21.79 31.83
N TYR A 500 -46.90 -20.79 31.24
CA TYR A 500 -45.86 -20.98 30.25
C TYR A 500 -44.60 -21.66 30.81
N LEU A 501 -44.11 -21.22 31.99
CA LEU A 501 -42.97 -21.86 32.65
C LEU A 501 -43.25 -23.33 32.97
N LYS A 502 -44.48 -23.64 33.39
CA LYS A 502 -44.97 -25.00 33.59
C LYS A 502 -45.01 -25.80 32.28
N GLU A 503 -45.53 -25.23 31.19
CA GLU A 503 -45.54 -25.88 29.87
C GLU A 503 -44.12 -26.23 29.41
N CYS A 504 -43.15 -25.35 29.69
CA CYS A 504 -41.74 -25.57 29.39
C CYS A 504 -41.04 -26.51 30.38
N SER A 505 -41.74 -27.04 31.39
CA SER A 505 -41.16 -27.85 32.47
C SER A 505 -39.96 -27.17 33.14
N TRP A 506 -40.04 -25.85 33.33
CA TRP A 506 -38.97 -25.05 33.92
C TRP A 506 -38.77 -25.40 35.40
N GLU A 507 -37.50 -25.49 35.81
CA GLU A 507 -37.09 -25.64 37.21
C GLU A 507 -36.05 -24.58 37.59
N PRO A 508 -36.05 -24.06 38.82
CA PRO A 508 -35.00 -23.17 39.29
C PRO A 508 -33.65 -23.89 39.45
N GLU A 509 -32.57 -23.16 39.24
CA GLU A 509 -31.21 -23.70 39.36
C GLU A 509 -30.95 -24.32 40.74
N LYS A 510 -30.18 -25.41 40.78
CA LYS A 510 -29.94 -26.23 41.98
C LYS A 510 -29.41 -25.46 43.20
N LYS A 511 -28.75 -24.31 43.01
CA LYS A 511 -28.26 -23.43 44.09
C LYS A 511 -29.38 -22.64 44.80
N ASN A 512 -30.57 -22.56 44.21
CA ASN A 512 -31.71 -21.77 44.67
C ASN A 512 -32.88 -22.65 45.17
N LYS A 513 -32.66 -23.95 45.35
CA LYS A 513 -33.72 -24.93 45.66
C LYS A 513 -34.33 -24.81 47.07
N GLU A 514 -33.69 -24.09 47.99
CA GLU A 514 -34.20 -23.88 49.34
C GLU A 514 -34.68 -22.44 49.52
N GLY A 515 -35.99 -22.20 49.42
CA GLY A 515 -36.65 -20.97 49.91
C GLY A 515 -36.34 -19.64 49.21
N THR A 516 -35.46 -19.60 48.20
CA THR A 516 -35.03 -18.36 47.52
C THR A 516 -35.86 -17.95 46.29
N GLY A 517 -36.83 -18.77 45.90
CA GLY A 517 -37.83 -18.38 44.89
C GLY A 517 -38.75 -17.27 45.41
N TRP A 518 -39.51 -16.64 44.52
CA TRP A 518 -40.54 -15.66 44.89
C TRP A 518 -41.84 -16.04 44.21
N ILE A 519 -42.94 -16.02 44.97
CA ILE A 519 -44.29 -16.28 44.46
C ILE A 519 -45.10 -15.00 44.58
N TRP A 520 -45.94 -14.75 43.60
CA TRP A 520 -46.79 -13.57 43.58
C TRP A 520 -48.07 -13.85 44.34
N ILE A 521 -48.43 -12.98 45.28
CA ILE A 521 -49.70 -13.00 45.98
C ILE A 521 -50.50 -11.77 45.57
N PRO A 522 -51.62 -11.94 44.86
CA PRO A 522 -52.47 -10.83 44.48
C PRO A 522 -53.30 -10.31 45.66
N ASN A 523 -53.54 -9.00 45.67
CA ASN A 523 -54.37 -8.28 46.63
C ASN A 523 -55.67 -7.81 45.98
N GLU A 524 -56.69 -7.52 46.79
CA GLU A 524 -58.06 -7.17 46.33
C GLU A 524 -58.15 -5.91 45.44
N ARG A 525 -57.10 -5.08 45.41
CA ARG A 525 -57.04 -3.84 44.61
C ARG A 525 -56.30 -3.98 43.28
N GLY A 526 -56.00 -5.20 42.84
CA GLY A 526 -55.27 -5.47 41.59
C GLY A 526 -53.75 -5.32 41.67
N SER A 527 -53.22 -4.91 42.83
CA SER A 527 -51.80 -5.01 43.15
C SER A 527 -51.47 -6.37 43.78
N GLY A 528 -50.25 -6.55 44.28
CA GLY A 528 -49.85 -7.75 45.00
C GLY A 528 -48.44 -7.62 45.54
N GLU A 529 -47.95 -8.69 46.15
CA GLU A 529 -46.63 -8.77 46.72
C GLU A 529 -45.90 -10.05 46.32
N TRP A 530 -44.57 -9.96 46.21
CA TRP A 530 -43.70 -11.11 46.02
C TRP A 530 -43.30 -11.65 47.38
N VAL A 531 -43.66 -12.90 47.68
CA VAL A 531 -43.40 -13.56 48.97
C VAL A 531 -42.51 -14.78 48.81
N SER A 532 -41.88 -15.21 49.91
CA SER A 532 -41.11 -16.45 49.91
C SER A 532 -42.03 -17.68 49.84
N PRO A 533 -41.69 -18.72 49.04
CA PRO A 533 -42.40 -19.99 49.00
C PRO A 533 -42.56 -20.66 50.39
N LEU A 534 -41.68 -20.35 51.35
CA LEU A 534 -41.70 -20.91 52.70
C LEU A 534 -42.95 -20.50 53.51
N ILE A 535 -43.48 -19.30 53.23
CA ILE A 535 -44.70 -18.77 53.84
C ILE A 535 -45.94 -19.01 52.96
N CYS A 536 -45.83 -19.86 51.94
CA CYS A 536 -46.92 -20.30 51.09
C CYS A 536 -47.29 -21.77 51.36
N VAL A 537 -48.57 -22.07 51.26
CA VAL A 537 -49.09 -23.45 51.22
C VAL A 537 -50.09 -23.59 50.09
N LEU A 538 -50.21 -24.78 49.49
CA LEU A 538 -51.20 -24.99 48.43
C LEU A 538 -52.64 -24.93 48.96
N HIS A 539 -52.88 -25.58 50.09
CA HIS A 539 -54.21 -25.71 50.68
C HIS A 539 -54.17 -25.54 52.20
N ASP A 540 -55.22 -24.91 52.75
CA ASP A 540 -55.51 -24.86 54.19
C ASP A 540 -56.95 -25.33 54.40
N GLN A 541 -57.11 -26.59 54.80
CA GLN A 541 -58.41 -27.27 54.86
C GLN A 541 -59.40 -26.59 55.81
N ASN A 542 -58.91 -25.98 56.88
CA ASN A 542 -59.73 -25.41 57.95
C ASN A 542 -59.67 -23.88 58.01
N ASN A 543 -58.97 -23.24 57.06
CA ASN A 543 -58.77 -21.79 57.02
C ASN A 543 -58.12 -21.21 58.30
N LEU A 544 -57.38 -22.04 59.05
CA LEU A 544 -56.76 -21.71 60.34
C LEU A 544 -55.57 -20.75 60.19
N PHE A 545 -54.85 -20.81 59.07
CA PHE A 545 -53.57 -20.14 58.88
C PHE A 545 -53.66 -18.94 57.94
N SER A 546 -54.86 -18.53 57.55
CA SER A 546 -55.07 -17.45 56.58
C SER A 546 -54.48 -16.09 56.97
N GLN A 547 -54.18 -15.88 58.26
CA GLN A 547 -53.52 -14.68 58.77
C GLN A 547 -51.99 -14.81 58.82
N GLN A 548 -51.43 -16.01 58.72
CA GLN A 548 -50.00 -16.30 58.91
C GLN A 548 -49.31 -16.88 57.67
N LEU A 549 -50.06 -17.56 56.79
CA LEU A 549 -49.57 -18.22 55.58
C LEU A 549 -50.44 -17.84 54.38
N HIS A 550 -49.80 -17.73 53.22
CA HIS A 550 -50.50 -17.48 51.95
C HIS A 550 -50.96 -18.79 51.33
N VAL A 551 -52.28 -18.97 51.18
CA VAL A 551 -52.89 -20.18 50.61
C VAL A 551 -53.06 -20.01 49.10
N LEU A 552 -52.16 -20.59 48.31
CA LEU A 552 -52.10 -20.38 46.86
C LEU A 552 -53.36 -20.82 46.12
N GLY A 553 -54.05 -21.87 46.61
CA GLY A 553 -55.31 -22.33 46.03
C GLY A 553 -56.47 -21.34 46.13
N ARG A 554 -56.31 -20.20 46.82
CA ARG A 554 -57.28 -19.09 46.80
C ARG A 554 -57.07 -18.10 45.67
N TYR A 555 -55.85 -18.07 45.12
CA TYR A 555 -55.42 -17.10 44.13
C TYR A 555 -55.25 -17.73 42.74
N TYR A 556 -55.00 -19.04 42.69
CA TYR A 556 -54.73 -19.80 41.48
C TYR A 556 -55.63 -21.03 41.40
N ASP A 557 -56.59 -21.01 40.47
CA ASP A 557 -57.61 -22.07 40.34
C ASP A 557 -57.14 -23.32 39.59
N ASP A 558 -56.04 -23.25 38.82
CA ASP A 558 -55.52 -24.39 38.05
C ASP A 558 -54.76 -25.37 38.95
N ARG A 559 -55.35 -26.56 39.20
CA ARG A 559 -54.72 -27.66 39.96
C ARG A 559 -53.34 -28.04 39.43
N LYS A 560 -53.13 -28.01 38.11
CA LYS A 560 -51.84 -28.32 37.50
C LYS A 560 -50.82 -27.19 37.72
N LEU A 561 -51.28 -25.95 37.91
CA LEU A 561 -50.43 -24.82 38.31
C LEU A 561 -50.03 -24.91 39.79
N LEU A 562 -50.95 -25.33 40.67
CA LEU A 562 -50.62 -25.63 42.08
C LEU A 562 -49.56 -26.74 42.20
N HIS A 563 -49.66 -27.79 41.38
CA HIS A 563 -48.62 -28.82 41.29
C HIS A 563 -47.27 -28.23 40.87
N PHE A 564 -47.25 -27.33 39.89
CA PHE A 564 -46.03 -26.64 39.46
C PHE A 564 -45.41 -25.81 40.59
N PHE A 565 -46.19 -25.11 41.40
CA PHE A 565 -45.67 -24.41 42.58
C PHE A 565 -45.01 -25.35 43.58
N SER A 566 -45.56 -26.53 43.79
CA SER A 566 -44.94 -27.54 44.65
C SER A 566 -43.66 -28.10 44.05
N SER A 567 -43.66 -28.45 42.76
CA SER A 567 -42.51 -29.09 42.11
C SER A 567 -41.36 -28.12 41.84
N ALA A 568 -41.65 -26.92 41.34
CA ALA A 568 -40.64 -25.95 40.93
C ALA A 568 -40.18 -25.07 42.11
N PHE A 569 -41.08 -24.65 42.99
CA PHE A 569 -40.75 -23.71 44.08
C PHE A 569 -40.71 -24.36 45.47
N GLY A 570 -40.99 -25.67 45.58
CA GLY A 570 -40.97 -26.37 46.87
C GLY A 570 -42.10 -25.98 47.81
N VAL A 571 -43.20 -25.42 47.29
CA VAL A 571 -44.36 -25.02 48.12
C VAL A 571 -44.98 -26.25 48.77
N ARG A 572 -45.17 -26.17 50.08
CA ARG A 572 -45.74 -27.24 50.90
C ARG A 572 -47.22 -27.44 50.55
N HIS A 573 -47.68 -28.69 50.57
CA HIS A 573 -49.07 -29.01 50.26
C HIS A 573 -50.07 -28.42 51.29
N GLY A 574 -49.66 -28.28 52.55
CA GLY A 574 -50.42 -27.67 53.63
C GLY A 574 -49.53 -27.28 54.82
N PRO A 575 -50.10 -26.63 55.86
CA PRO A 575 -49.38 -26.28 57.09
C PRO A 575 -48.87 -27.52 57.83
N GLY A 576 -47.64 -27.46 58.34
CA GLY A 576 -47.00 -28.54 59.09
C GLY A 576 -47.03 -28.33 60.61
N ALA A 577 -46.44 -29.26 61.37
CA ALA A 577 -46.42 -29.21 62.84
C ALA A 577 -45.79 -27.91 63.39
N GLU A 578 -44.71 -27.44 62.77
CA GLU A 578 -44.06 -26.18 63.18
C GLU A 578 -44.98 -24.96 63.03
N ASP A 579 -45.77 -24.89 61.95
CA ASP A 579 -46.72 -23.80 61.76
C ASP A 579 -47.80 -23.83 62.83
N HIS A 580 -48.30 -25.02 63.19
CA HIS A 580 -49.27 -25.19 64.27
C HIS A 580 -48.69 -24.75 65.62
N CYS A 581 -47.44 -25.10 65.95
CA CYS A 581 -46.80 -24.59 67.16
C CYS A 581 -46.71 -23.06 67.16
N LYS A 582 -46.34 -22.43 66.04
CA LYS A 582 -46.31 -20.97 65.91
C LYS A 582 -47.70 -20.33 66.04
N LEU A 583 -48.72 -20.96 65.46
CA LEU A 583 -50.11 -20.51 65.58
C LEU A 583 -50.57 -20.53 67.04
N TRP A 584 -50.26 -21.60 67.77
CA TRP A 584 -50.59 -21.71 69.19
C TRP A 584 -49.90 -20.62 70.03
N SER A 585 -48.60 -20.41 69.83
CA SER A 585 -47.86 -19.36 70.53
C SER A 585 -48.40 -17.96 70.22
N ALA A 586 -48.84 -17.71 68.98
CA ALA A 586 -49.46 -16.44 68.59
C ALA A 586 -50.82 -16.24 69.26
N TRP A 587 -51.66 -17.29 69.31
CA TRP A 587 -52.94 -17.27 70.02
C TRP A 587 -52.76 -16.99 71.51
N GLU A 588 -51.86 -17.72 72.17
CA GLU A 588 -51.49 -17.51 73.58
C GLU A 588 -51.03 -16.07 73.85
N SER A 589 -50.18 -15.54 72.98
CA SER A 589 -49.63 -14.17 73.13
C SER A 589 -50.66 -13.07 72.87
N SER A 590 -51.65 -13.32 72.01
CA SER A 590 -52.67 -12.33 71.63
C SER A 590 -53.74 -12.07 72.70
N GLY A 591 -53.90 -12.99 73.66
CA GLY A 591 -54.93 -12.93 74.70
C GLY A 591 -56.38 -12.87 74.19
N SER A 592 -56.60 -13.15 72.90
CA SER A 592 -57.91 -13.05 72.25
C SER A 592 -58.70 -14.36 72.40
N GLU A 593 -60.04 -14.27 72.45
CA GLU A 593 -60.90 -15.45 72.54
C GLU A 593 -60.86 -16.26 71.22
N ILE A 594 -60.47 -17.53 71.32
CA ILE A 594 -60.36 -18.45 70.17
C ILE A 594 -61.70 -19.14 69.98
N SER A 595 -62.23 -19.15 68.76
CA SER A 595 -63.49 -19.83 68.47
C SER A 595 -63.38 -21.35 68.70
N VAL A 596 -64.46 -21.98 69.17
CA VAL A 596 -64.54 -23.43 69.38
C VAL A 596 -64.19 -24.19 68.09
N THR A 597 -64.62 -23.67 66.93
CA THR A 597 -64.32 -24.24 65.61
C THR A 597 -62.81 -24.24 65.31
N ASN A 598 -62.12 -23.12 65.54
CA ASN A 598 -60.69 -23.01 65.29
C ASN A 598 -59.89 -23.88 66.26
N CYS A 599 -60.28 -23.90 67.53
CA CYS A 599 -59.64 -24.71 68.56
C CYS A 599 -59.83 -26.22 68.29
N SER A 600 -61.03 -26.63 67.88
CA SER A 600 -61.31 -28.01 67.45
C SER A 600 -60.47 -28.41 66.23
N ALA A 601 -60.39 -27.55 65.22
CA ALA A 601 -59.61 -27.83 64.02
C ALA A 601 -58.10 -27.95 64.31
N PHE A 602 -57.58 -27.14 65.23
CA PHE A 602 -56.20 -27.24 65.71
C PHE A 602 -55.92 -28.58 66.39
N TRP A 603 -56.72 -28.97 67.38
CA TRP A 603 -56.53 -30.23 68.10
C TRP A 603 -56.76 -31.46 67.23
N GLN A 604 -57.66 -31.37 66.23
CA GLN A 604 -57.82 -32.44 65.24
C GLN A 604 -56.55 -32.66 64.41
N PHE A 605 -55.80 -31.61 64.08
CA PHE A 605 -54.51 -31.75 63.41
C PHE A 605 -53.48 -32.43 64.33
N ILE A 606 -53.35 -31.94 65.58
CA ILE A 606 -52.40 -32.48 66.57
C ILE A 606 -52.71 -33.94 66.94
N ALA A 607 -53.97 -34.34 66.93
CA ALA A 607 -54.35 -35.74 67.21
C ALA A 607 -54.07 -36.70 66.04
N ARG A 608 -53.88 -36.19 64.82
CA ARG A 608 -53.72 -36.99 63.59
C ARG A 608 -52.26 -37.11 63.11
N ASN A 609 -51.39 -36.22 63.55
CA ASN A 609 -49.97 -36.15 63.18
C ASN A 609 -49.13 -36.29 64.44
#